data_AF-A0AA36AZN6-F1
#
_entry.id   AF-A0AA36AZN6-F1
#
_cell.length_a   1.000
_cell.length_b   1.000
_cell.length_c   1.000
_cell.angle_alpha   90.00
_cell.angle_beta   90.00
_cell.angle_gamma   90.00
#
_symmetry.space_group_name_H-M   'P 1'
#
loop_
_entity.id
_entity.type
_entity.pdbx_description
1 polymer ?
#
loop_
_entity_poly.entity_id
_entity_poly.type
_entity_poly.pdbx_seq_one_letter_code
_entity_poly.pdbx_strand_id
1 'polypeptide(L)'
;MDMDDISVLKADIDRKLEKEMYNLSVLKESLNKSNTNTQNMLAILNSFETRLCKLENTILPVYQETENLRRRQENIDKTMSTLDNVLGYYHIAKDLEFAIKEGPIASGLEKYLEHMESVLKAVRYFKDHNPGSLELTEVVQLFEDGKEVLGKEFESQLSRYGKPVPPILILDMLGTDEELQSGNGEPDILEHLPEKVAKELGDISRWLVTNGNTTNFLNVYTSSRSDILVRSLHGLKEHLKSASGSSNCGYTQHSPALTGKIRPTKEMTPWKALKFPGYLKKASTSLIKSSFESGHRRTGSSTEGVKEDPAEIEVEFYITEMTALLKLMQSEAQLMNGIIPEKYQRMEFDKVILRALEMVVSEGEAIAANAKKNIARHEYTSVLSIFPIVQHLRCIKPQFDLTLEGCQAPTRSKLASLLSVLDSTGAKALDDFIENIKIDPEKVSNMPKDGTVHELTNHTIIFLVQLKEYAETAGAMLMKYGKCCFYSVVIVS
;
A
#
# COMPACT_ATOMS: atom_id res chain seq x y z
N MET A 1 109.25 100.91 -3.54
CA MET A 1 108.17 100.12 -4.17
C MET A 1 107.06 101.13 -4.40
N ASP A 2 106.89 101.48 -5.67
CA ASP A 2 106.30 102.75 -6.08
C ASP A 2 104.87 102.92 -5.57
N MET A 3 104.53 104.15 -5.19
CA MET A 3 103.19 104.54 -4.74
C MET A 3 102.11 104.16 -5.76
N ASP A 4 102.48 104.07 -7.05
CA ASP A 4 101.59 103.66 -8.15
C ASP A 4 101.22 102.15 -8.08
N ASP A 5 102.16 101.23 -7.83
CA ASP A 5 101.86 99.78 -7.72
C ASP A 5 100.99 99.46 -6.50
N ILE A 6 101.21 100.17 -5.38
CA ILE A 6 100.39 100.04 -4.16
C ILE A 6 98.98 100.59 -4.41
N SER A 7 98.85 101.66 -5.20
CA SER A 7 97.55 102.23 -5.58
C SER A 7 96.76 101.30 -6.50
N VAL A 8 97.43 100.63 -7.45
CA VAL A 8 96.81 99.69 -8.40
C VAL A 8 96.38 98.40 -7.70
N LEU A 9 97.20 97.87 -6.80
CA LEU A 9 96.83 96.70 -5.98
C LEU A 9 95.69 97.03 -5.01
N LYS A 10 95.70 98.22 -4.42
CA LYS A 10 94.61 98.71 -3.55
C LYS A 10 93.31 98.87 -4.35
N ALA A 11 93.36 99.42 -5.56
CA ALA A 11 92.20 99.54 -6.43
C ALA A 11 91.66 98.17 -6.90
N ASP A 12 92.52 97.18 -7.17
CA ASP A 12 92.08 95.82 -7.54
C ASP A 12 91.50 95.04 -6.34
N ILE A 13 92.06 95.24 -5.14
CA ILE A 13 91.51 94.72 -3.87
C ILE A 13 90.16 95.38 -3.58
N ASP A 14 90.04 96.70 -3.70
CA ASP A 14 88.78 97.42 -3.49
C ASP A 14 87.72 96.98 -4.50
N ARG A 15 88.11 96.75 -5.77
CA ARG A 15 87.20 96.25 -6.81
C ARG A 15 86.76 94.79 -6.57
N LYS A 16 87.66 93.93 -6.08
CA LYS A 16 87.30 92.55 -5.65
C LYS A 16 86.45 92.56 -4.40
N LEU A 17 86.73 93.44 -3.43
CA LEU A 17 85.94 93.62 -2.23
C LEU A 17 84.53 94.10 -2.59
N GLU A 18 84.40 95.05 -3.51
CA GLU A 18 83.11 95.55 -3.99
C GLU A 18 82.34 94.47 -4.75
N LYS A 19 83.03 93.64 -5.56
CA LYS A 19 82.44 92.49 -6.23
C LYS A 19 82.00 91.39 -5.26
N GLU A 20 82.79 91.09 -4.23
CA GLU A 20 82.43 90.11 -3.19
C GLU A 20 81.32 90.65 -2.29
N MET A 21 81.31 91.95 -1.96
CA MET A 21 80.21 92.61 -1.24
C MET A 21 78.92 92.56 -2.05
N TYR A 22 78.99 92.74 -3.37
CA TYR A 22 77.85 92.57 -4.28
C TYR A 22 77.40 91.10 -4.37
N ASN A 23 78.32 90.14 -4.51
CA ASN A 23 77.97 88.71 -4.52
C ASN A 23 77.32 88.28 -3.19
N LEU A 24 77.84 88.76 -2.06
CA LEU A 24 77.33 88.48 -0.72
C LEU A 24 75.94 89.12 -0.53
N SER A 25 75.70 90.31 -1.10
CA SER A 25 74.36 90.93 -1.08
C SER A 25 73.35 90.12 -1.89
N VAL A 26 73.73 89.67 -3.09
CA VAL A 26 72.89 88.80 -3.94
C VAL A 26 72.63 87.45 -3.28
N LEU A 27 73.66 86.84 -2.64
CA LEU A 27 73.50 85.58 -1.93
C LEU A 27 72.60 85.73 -0.70
N LYS A 28 72.73 86.83 0.06
CA LYS A 28 71.81 87.17 1.15
C LYS A 28 70.39 87.39 0.66
N GLU A 29 70.21 88.05 -0.48
CA GLU A 29 68.89 88.25 -1.09
C GLU A 29 68.28 86.92 -1.55
N SER A 30 69.08 86.05 -2.17
CA SER A 30 68.65 84.71 -2.59
C SER A 30 68.33 83.81 -1.40
N LEU A 31 69.12 83.88 -0.32
CA LEU A 31 68.86 83.17 0.93
C LEU A 31 67.57 83.68 1.57
N ASN A 32 67.35 84.99 1.61
CA ASN A 32 66.09 85.56 2.09
C ASN A 32 64.92 85.12 1.24
N LYS A 33 65.01 85.18 -0.09
CA LYS A 33 63.96 84.65 -0.99
C LYS A 33 63.68 83.17 -0.74
N SER A 34 64.72 82.36 -0.56
CA SER A 34 64.57 80.94 -0.28
C SER A 34 63.93 80.70 1.09
N ASN A 35 64.30 81.48 2.11
CA ASN A 35 63.70 81.42 3.44
C ASN A 35 62.23 81.86 3.40
N THR A 36 61.90 82.93 2.68
CA THR A 36 60.50 83.35 2.47
C THR A 36 59.70 82.27 1.74
N ASN A 37 60.26 81.61 0.74
CA ASN A 37 59.62 80.48 0.08
C ASN A 37 59.40 79.29 1.02
N THR A 38 60.38 78.94 1.86
CA THR A 38 60.23 77.87 2.86
C THR A 38 59.16 78.22 3.88
N GLN A 39 59.10 79.48 4.36
CA GLN A 39 58.05 79.95 5.25
C GLN A 39 56.67 79.91 4.59
N ASN A 40 56.57 80.28 3.30
CA ASN A 40 55.34 80.14 2.53
C ASN A 40 54.90 78.68 2.40
N MET A 41 55.85 77.76 2.15
CA MET A 41 55.56 76.32 2.08
C MET A 41 55.09 75.77 3.42
N LEU A 42 55.75 76.15 4.52
CA LEU A 42 55.32 75.80 5.89
C LEU A 42 53.95 76.38 6.22
N ALA A 43 53.66 77.61 5.83
CA ALA A 43 52.35 78.23 6.02
C ALA A 43 51.25 77.48 5.25
N ILE A 44 51.53 77.09 3.99
CA ILE A 44 50.61 76.30 3.18
C ILE A 44 50.36 74.93 3.82
N LEU A 45 51.40 74.22 4.22
CA LEU A 45 51.30 72.90 4.87
C LEU A 45 50.54 72.97 6.19
N ASN A 46 50.83 73.96 7.03
CA ASN A 46 50.11 74.17 8.28
C ASN A 46 48.63 74.53 8.02
N SER A 47 48.34 75.25 6.92
CA SER A 47 46.96 75.48 6.48
C SER A 47 46.26 74.19 6.04
N PHE A 48 46.98 73.28 5.39
CA PHE A 48 46.43 71.98 4.98
C PHE A 48 46.19 71.09 6.19
N GLU A 49 47.13 71.03 7.13
CA GLU A 49 47.01 70.23 8.35
C GLU A 49 45.85 70.71 9.23
N THR A 50 45.72 72.02 9.44
CA THR A 50 44.57 72.58 10.16
C THR A 50 43.26 72.34 9.43
N ARG A 51 43.23 72.36 8.09
CA ARG A 51 42.03 72.01 7.31
C ARG A 51 41.70 70.53 7.38
N LEU A 52 42.70 69.64 7.33
CA LEU A 52 42.53 68.19 7.47
C LEU A 52 42.02 67.83 8.86
N CYS A 53 42.61 68.40 9.91
CA CYS A 53 42.16 68.18 11.27
C CYS A 53 40.71 68.69 11.47
N LYS A 54 40.36 69.86 10.93
CA LYS A 54 38.97 70.35 10.92
C LYS A 54 38.04 69.42 10.16
N LEU A 55 38.46 68.92 9.00
CA LEU A 55 37.67 68.01 8.18
C LEU A 55 37.43 66.69 8.93
N GLU A 56 38.47 66.08 9.48
CA GLU A 56 38.40 64.85 10.27
C GLU A 56 37.48 65.02 11.49
N ASN A 57 37.66 66.10 12.26
CA ASN A 57 36.81 66.40 13.40
C ASN A 57 35.35 66.66 13.03
N THR A 58 35.07 67.09 11.79
CA THR A 58 33.70 67.33 11.32
C THR A 58 33.08 66.09 10.70
N ILE A 59 33.86 65.29 9.97
CA ILE A 59 33.39 64.17 9.18
C ILE A 59 33.32 62.87 10.00
N LEU A 60 34.29 62.62 10.88
CA LEU A 60 34.35 61.40 11.68
C LEU A 60 33.09 61.20 12.56
N PRO A 61 32.56 62.22 13.28
CA PRO A 61 31.32 62.08 14.02
C PRO A 61 30.13 61.80 13.11
N VAL A 62 30.08 62.43 11.92
CA VAL A 62 29.00 62.19 10.95
C VAL A 62 29.00 60.75 10.46
N TYR A 63 30.17 60.17 10.17
CA TYR A 63 30.28 58.75 9.82
C TYR A 63 29.83 57.83 10.97
N GLN A 64 30.24 58.13 12.20
CA GLN A 64 29.84 57.35 13.37
C GLN A 64 28.32 57.43 13.62
N GLU A 65 27.73 58.62 13.54
CA GLU A 65 26.29 58.82 13.68
C GLU A 65 25.52 58.16 12.52
N THR A 66 26.03 58.22 11.29
CA THR A 66 25.42 57.55 10.13
C THR A 66 25.44 56.03 10.30
N GLU A 67 26.54 55.46 10.80
CA GLU A 67 26.64 54.02 11.06
C GLU A 67 25.74 53.59 12.23
N ASN A 68 25.66 54.39 13.29
CA ASN A 68 24.71 54.14 14.38
C ASN A 68 23.26 54.22 13.90
N LEU A 69 22.94 55.18 13.04
CA LEU A 69 21.62 55.30 12.42
C LEU A 69 21.31 54.08 11.54
N ARG A 70 22.28 53.62 10.75
CA ARG A 70 22.15 52.41 9.92
C ARG A 70 21.86 51.17 10.78
N ARG A 71 22.58 50.99 11.89
CA ARG A 71 22.31 49.89 12.84
C ARG A 71 20.94 50.01 13.49
N ARG A 72 20.52 51.22 13.85
CA ARG A 72 19.17 51.46 14.38
C ARG A 72 18.10 51.10 13.36
N GLN A 73 18.28 51.51 12.10
CA GLN A 73 17.37 51.16 11.01
C GLN A 73 17.29 49.64 10.84
N GLU A 74 18.43 48.95 10.79
CA GLU A 74 18.46 47.48 10.65
C GLU A 74 17.78 46.78 11.84
N ASN A 75 17.95 47.29 13.05
CA ASN A 75 17.25 46.77 14.23
C ASN A 75 15.74 47.00 14.15
N ILE A 76 15.30 48.16 13.66
CA ILE A 76 13.88 48.46 13.44
C ILE A 76 13.31 47.49 12.40
N ASP A 77 13.98 47.29 11.27
CA ASP A 77 13.52 46.40 10.21
C ASP A 77 13.41 44.94 10.69
N LYS A 78 14.40 44.47 11.47
CA LYS A 78 14.36 43.14 12.12
C LYS A 78 13.20 43.03 13.09
N THR A 79 12.98 44.06 13.92
CA THR A 79 11.90 44.07 14.91
C THR A 79 10.53 44.06 14.22
N MET A 80 10.37 44.84 13.15
CA MET A 80 9.17 44.84 12.32
C MET A 80 8.90 43.46 11.72
N SER A 81 9.91 42.82 11.12
CA SER A 81 9.76 41.46 10.59
C SER A 81 9.37 40.44 11.66
N THR A 82 9.95 40.52 12.87
CA THR A 82 9.54 39.64 13.97
C THR A 82 8.12 39.91 14.43
N LEU A 83 7.68 41.18 14.44
CA LEU A 83 6.34 41.56 14.84
C LEU A 83 5.30 41.08 13.82
N ASP A 84 5.59 41.23 12.52
CA ASP A 84 4.75 40.72 11.43
C ASP A 84 4.59 39.19 11.51
N ASN A 85 5.69 38.47 11.81
CA ASN A 85 5.63 37.01 12.00
C ASN A 85 4.76 36.62 13.19
N VAL A 86 4.88 37.32 14.32
CA VAL A 86 4.05 37.07 15.52
C VAL A 86 2.59 37.38 15.23
N LEU A 87 2.31 38.53 14.61
CA LEU A 87 0.96 38.97 14.25
C LEU A 87 0.29 37.98 13.29
N GLY A 88 1.07 37.39 12.37
CA GLY A 88 0.62 36.29 11.52
C GLY A 88 -0.01 35.14 12.32
N TYR A 89 0.62 34.68 13.41
CA TYR A 89 0.06 33.58 14.22
C TYR A 89 -1.29 33.90 14.88
N TYR A 90 -1.56 35.17 15.19
CA TYR A 90 -2.84 35.59 15.75
C TYR A 90 -3.97 35.67 14.71
N HIS A 91 -3.64 35.82 13.42
CA HIS A 91 -4.62 35.86 12.33
C HIS A 91 -4.91 34.49 11.72
N ILE A 92 -3.97 33.54 11.83
CA ILE A 92 -4.09 32.17 11.27
C ILE A 92 -5.42 31.50 11.61
N ALA A 93 -5.91 31.62 12.84
CA ALA A 93 -7.18 31.02 13.23
C ALA A 93 -8.34 31.51 12.36
N LYS A 94 -8.46 32.83 12.18
CA LYS A 94 -9.55 33.46 11.42
C LYS A 94 -9.39 33.30 9.91
N ASP A 95 -8.17 33.45 9.42
CA ASP A 95 -7.88 33.42 7.98
C ASP A 95 -8.04 32.00 7.41
N LEU A 96 -7.67 30.97 8.18
CA LEU A 96 -7.72 29.58 7.74
C LEU A 96 -8.98 28.83 8.17
N GLU A 97 -9.82 29.39 9.06
CA GLU A 97 -11.04 28.73 9.55
C GLU A 97 -11.94 28.25 8.39
N PHE A 98 -12.20 29.14 7.43
CA PHE A 98 -13.06 28.85 6.30
C PHE A 98 -12.43 27.78 5.39
N ALA A 99 -11.15 27.92 5.07
CA ALA A 99 -10.44 26.98 4.21
C ALA A 99 -10.35 25.57 4.81
N ILE A 100 -10.20 25.46 6.14
CA ILE A 100 -10.13 24.18 6.85
C ILE A 100 -11.50 23.51 6.88
N LYS A 101 -12.59 24.29 7.04
CA LYS A 101 -13.97 23.78 7.04
C LYS A 101 -14.45 23.33 5.66
N GLU A 102 -14.03 23.98 4.57
CA GLU A 102 -14.36 23.53 3.21
C GLU A 102 -13.70 22.19 2.85
N GLY A 103 -12.56 21.89 3.47
CA GLY A 103 -11.86 20.62 3.31
C GLY A 103 -10.96 20.53 2.08
N PRO A 104 -10.29 19.38 1.91
CA PRO A 104 -9.28 19.17 0.87
C PRO A 104 -9.87 19.06 -0.54
N ILE A 105 -11.19 18.85 -0.69
CA ILE A 105 -11.86 18.75 -2.00
C ILE A 105 -11.83 20.11 -2.73
N ALA A 106 -11.98 21.22 -2.01
CA ALA A 106 -12.09 22.56 -2.59
C ALA A 106 -10.71 23.17 -2.92
N SER A 107 -9.73 22.97 -2.04
CA SER A 107 -8.41 23.60 -2.12
C SER A 107 -7.33 22.69 -2.75
N GLY A 108 -7.60 21.39 -2.84
CA GLY A 108 -6.61 20.37 -3.16
C GLY A 108 -5.84 19.92 -1.92
N LEU A 109 -5.52 18.62 -1.86
CA LEU A 109 -4.89 18.01 -0.68
C LEU A 109 -3.58 18.70 -0.29
N GLU A 110 -2.70 18.99 -1.25
CA GLU A 110 -1.39 19.60 -0.98
C GLU A 110 -1.52 20.96 -0.27
N LYS A 111 -2.33 21.87 -0.81
CA LYS A 111 -2.60 23.18 -0.19
C LYS A 111 -3.28 23.05 1.17
N TYR A 112 -4.18 22.08 1.32
CA TYR A 112 -4.82 21.81 2.60
C TYR A 112 -3.79 21.38 3.65
N LEU A 113 -2.84 20.50 3.31
CA LEU A 113 -1.77 20.08 4.21
C LEU A 113 -0.82 21.24 4.57
N GLU A 114 -0.55 22.15 3.64
CA GLU A 114 0.21 23.40 3.91
C GLU A 114 -0.50 24.31 4.91
N HIS A 115 -1.82 24.50 4.77
CA HIS A 115 -2.63 25.23 5.74
C HIS A 115 -2.58 24.56 7.12
N MET A 116 -2.71 23.22 7.16
CA MET A 116 -2.64 22.46 8.41
C MET A 116 -1.24 22.52 9.06
N GLU A 117 -0.17 22.57 8.27
CA GLU A 117 1.18 22.79 8.80
C GLU A 117 1.33 24.19 9.39
N SER A 118 0.74 25.20 8.76
CA SER A 118 0.73 26.58 9.25
C SER A 118 -0.02 26.69 10.58
N VAL A 119 -1.18 26.03 10.70
CA VAL A 119 -1.91 25.90 11.98
C VAL A 119 -1.05 25.19 13.04
N LEU A 120 -0.36 24.09 12.68
CA LEU A 120 0.50 23.37 13.62
C LEU A 120 1.67 24.23 14.12
N LYS A 121 2.26 25.07 13.25
CA LYS A 121 3.29 26.05 13.64
C LYS A 121 2.73 27.07 14.63
N ALA A 122 1.50 27.55 14.41
CA ALA A 122 0.82 28.45 15.34
C ALA A 122 0.56 27.78 16.71
N VAL A 123 0.09 26.52 16.74
CA VAL A 123 -0.10 25.76 17.98
C VAL A 123 1.21 25.65 18.76
N ARG A 124 2.33 25.32 18.10
CA ARG A 124 3.65 25.22 18.75
C ARG A 124 4.09 26.58 19.31
N TYR A 125 3.93 27.65 18.52
CA TYR A 125 4.26 29.00 18.95
C TYR A 125 3.52 29.40 20.23
N PHE A 126 2.19 29.24 20.25
CA PHE A 126 1.37 29.60 21.41
C PHE A 126 1.64 28.70 22.62
N LYS A 127 1.92 27.40 22.41
CA LYS A 127 2.28 26.48 23.50
C LYS A 127 3.57 26.88 24.21
N ASP A 128 4.57 27.32 23.46
CA ASP A 128 5.88 27.68 24.00
C ASP A 128 5.90 29.07 24.65
N HIS A 129 5.14 30.03 24.11
CA HIS A 129 5.17 31.43 24.57
C HIS A 129 4.01 31.80 25.50
N ASN A 130 2.79 31.30 25.24
CA ASN A 130 1.56 31.70 25.94
C ASN A 130 0.60 30.50 26.17
N PRO A 131 0.95 29.53 27.04
CA PRO A 131 0.22 28.26 27.18
C PRO A 131 -1.20 28.36 27.77
N GLY A 132 -1.63 29.53 28.26
CA GLY A 132 -2.95 29.75 28.86
C GLY A 132 -3.86 30.70 28.07
N SER A 133 -3.51 30.99 26.81
CA SER A 133 -4.24 31.99 26.02
C SER A 133 -5.51 31.40 25.37
N LEU A 134 -6.49 32.27 25.09
CA LEU A 134 -7.72 31.87 24.41
C LEU A 134 -7.44 31.49 22.94
N GLU A 135 -6.48 32.17 22.33
CA GLU A 135 -6.01 31.94 20.95
C GLU A 135 -5.41 30.55 20.80
N LEU A 136 -4.67 30.05 21.80
CA LEU A 136 -4.21 28.67 21.79
C LEU A 136 -5.37 27.68 21.72
N THR A 137 -6.44 27.93 22.48
CA THR A 137 -7.62 27.05 22.48
C THR A 137 -8.32 27.06 21.12
N GLU A 138 -8.49 28.24 20.53
CA GLU A 138 -9.10 28.41 19.19
C GLU A 138 -8.28 27.72 18.09
N VAL A 139 -6.96 27.92 18.05
CA VAL A 139 -6.07 27.30 17.06
C VAL A 139 -5.99 25.77 17.26
N VAL A 140 -5.98 25.29 18.50
CA VAL A 140 -6.03 23.85 18.79
C VAL A 140 -7.35 23.25 18.33
N GLN A 141 -8.49 23.91 18.59
CA GLN A 141 -9.78 23.44 18.10
C GLN A 141 -9.82 23.40 16.57
N LEU A 142 -9.33 24.44 15.90
CA LEU A 142 -9.23 24.48 14.44
C LEU A 142 -8.36 23.34 13.90
N PHE A 143 -7.27 22.99 14.59
CA PHE A 143 -6.43 21.85 14.25
C PHE A 143 -7.17 20.51 14.41
N GLU A 144 -7.93 20.33 15.50
CA GLU A 144 -8.76 19.14 15.71
C GLU A 144 -9.85 19.00 14.63
N ASP A 145 -10.55 20.10 14.31
CA ASP A 145 -11.56 20.14 13.25
C ASP A 145 -10.94 19.74 11.89
N GLY A 146 -9.76 20.28 11.56
CA GLY A 146 -9.06 19.94 10.32
C GLY A 146 -8.61 18.47 10.24
N LYS A 147 -8.21 17.88 11.37
CA LYS A 147 -7.93 16.43 11.45
C LYS A 147 -9.19 15.60 11.18
N GLU A 148 -10.33 16.00 11.74
CA GLU A 148 -11.60 15.30 11.52
C GLU A 148 -12.02 15.37 10.05
N VAL A 149 -11.87 16.53 9.42
CA VAL A 149 -12.14 16.73 7.99
C VAL A 149 -11.23 15.85 7.12
N LEU A 150 -9.93 15.74 7.44
CA LEU A 150 -9.03 14.82 6.75
C LEU A 150 -9.40 13.36 6.92
N GLY A 151 -9.81 12.95 8.13
CA GLY A 151 -10.32 11.61 8.40
C GLY A 151 -11.58 11.29 7.58
N LYS A 152 -12.51 12.25 7.48
CA LYS A 152 -13.72 12.14 6.66
C LYS A 152 -13.40 12.09 5.17
N GLU A 153 -12.43 12.86 4.68
CA GLU A 153 -11.99 12.77 3.29
C GLU A 153 -11.39 11.39 2.99
N PHE A 154 -10.53 10.89 3.87
CA PHE A 154 -9.97 9.54 3.74
C PHE A 154 -11.07 8.47 3.61
N GLU A 155 -12.09 8.55 4.47
CA GLU A 155 -13.26 7.66 4.41
C GLU A 155 -14.07 7.84 3.11
N SER A 156 -14.32 9.09 2.71
CA SER A 156 -15.05 9.45 1.49
C SER A 156 -14.36 8.90 0.23
N GLN A 157 -13.04 9.09 0.10
CA GLN A 157 -12.27 8.57 -1.02
C GLN A 157 -12.30 7.04 -1.07
N LEU A 158 -12.11 6.40 0.08
CA LEU A 158 -12.13 4.95 0.17
C LEU A 158 -13.51 4.36 -0.19
N SER A 159 -14.60 4.98 0.28
CA SER A 159 -15.97 4.59 -0.03
C SER A 159 -16.34 4.83 -1.50
N ARG A 160 -15.87 5.94 -2.09
CA ARG A 160 -16.19 6.33 -3.46
C ARG A 160 -15.48 5.46 -4.51
N TYR A 161 -14.21 5.14 -4.28
CA TYR A 161 -13.37 4.41 -5.24
C TYR A 161 -13.18 2.93 -4.89
N GLY A 162 -13.36 2.55 -3.63
CA GLY A 162 -13.29 1.17 -3.18
C GLY A 162 -14.49 0.35 -3.64
N LYS A 163 -14.35 -0.32 -4.78
CA LYS A 163 -15.37 -1.22 -5.34
C LYS A 163 -14.93 -2.68 -5.23
N PRO A 164 -15.87 -3.62 -5.03
CA PRO A 164 -15.57 -5.04 -5.14
C PRO A 164 -14.98 -5.39 -6.50
N VAL A 165 -13.99 -6.28 -6.49
CA VAL A 165 -13.30 -6.75 -7.70
C VAL A 165 -14.29 -7.60 -8.51
N PRO A 166 -14.53 -7.27 -9.80
CA PRO A 166 -15.40 -8.05 -10.66
C PRO A 166 -14.94 -9.51 -10.79
N PRO A 167 -15.88 -10.49 -10.78
CA PRO A 167 -15.55 -11.92 -10.89
C PRO A 167 -14.67 -12.27 -12.09
N ILE A 168 -14.89 -11.63 -13.23
CA ILE A 168 -14.14 -11.89 -14.48
C ILE A 168 -12.67 -11.51 -14.29
N LEU A 169 -12.38 -10.35 -13.69
CA LEU A 169 -11.00 -9.95 -13.41
C LEU A 169 -10.33 -10.89 -12.40
N ILE A 170 -11.09 -11.41 -11.43
CA ILE A 170 -10.57 -12.42 -10.51
C ILE A 170 -10.19 -13.69 -11.28
N LEU A 171 -11.06 -14.17 -12.16
CA LEU A 171 -10.79 -15.36 -12.96
C LEU A 171 -9.61 -15.16 -13.94
N ASP A 172 -9.46 -13.97 -14.52
CA ASP A 172 -8.32 -13.64 -15.38
C ASP A 172 -7.00 -13.73 -14.59
N MET A 173 -6.95 -13.20 -13.37
CA MET A 173 -5.79 -13.34 -12.46
C MET A 173 -5.50 -14.79 -12.04
N LEU A 174 -6.50 -15.68 -12.08
CA LEU A 174 -6.31 -17.10 -11.82
C LEU A 174 -5.78 -17.84 -13.05
N GLY A 175 -6.11 -17.38 -14.26
CA GLY A 175 -5.65 -17.94 -15.53
C GLY A 175 -4.22 -17.56 -15.90
N THR A 176 -3.71 -16.42 -15.42
CA THR A 176 -2.35 -15.95 -15.72
C THR A 176 -1.24 -16.77 -15.04
N ASP A 177 -1.56 -17.63 -14.07
CA ASP A 177 -0.58 -18.57 -13.46
C ASP A 177 -0.05 -19.61 -14.48
N GLU A 178 -0.69 -19.80 -15.64
CA GLU A 178 -0.17 -20.66 -16.73
C GLU A 178 1.07 -20.06 -17.43
N GLU A 179 1.22 -18.73 -17.47
CA GLU A 179 2.33 -18.05 -18.17
C GLU A 179 3.54 -17.78 -17.24
N LEU A 180 3.34 -17.82 -15.92
CA LEU A 180 4.38 -17.53 -14.91
C LEU A 180 5.46 -18.62 -14.77
N GLN A 181 5.33 -19.76 -15.45
CA GLN A 181 6.44 -20.71 -15.62
C GLN A 181 7.50 -20.21 -16.62
N SER A 182 7.24 -19.10 -17.33
CA SER A 182 8.16 -18.47 -18.28
C SER A 182 8.66 -17.09 -17.82
N GLY A 183 9.11 -16.98 -16.57
CA GLY A 183 10.24 -16.13 -16.14
C GLY A 183 10.33 -14.63 -16.48
N ASN A 184 9.34 -13.96 -17.07
CA ASN A 184 9.45 -12.53 -17.49
C ASN A 184 8.10 -11.78 -17.56
N GLY A 185 7.12 -12.11 -16.72
CA GLY A 185 5.90 -11.30 -16.56
C GLY A 185 6.03 -10.34 -15.39
N GLU A 186 5.78 -9.05 -15.59
CA GLU A 186 5.52 -8.13 -14.47
C GLU A 186 4.42 -8.73 -13.58
N PRO A 187 4.49 -8.60 -12.24
CA PRO A 187 3.38 -9.03 -11.40
C PRO A 187 2.12 -8.32 -11.89
N ASP A 188 1.07 -9.07 -12.19
CA ASP A 188 -0.21 -8.52 -12.64
C ASP A 188 -0.79 -7.72 -11.47
N ILE A 189 -0.55 -6.41 -11.45
CA ILE A 189 -0.93 -5.53 -10.33
C ILE A 189 -2.41 -5.22 -10.51
N LEU A 190 -3.25 -5.85 -9.70
CA LEU A 190 -4.66 -5.50 -9.61
C LEU A 190 -4.79 -4.06 -9.09
N GLU A 191 -5.23 -3.16 -9.98
CA GLU A 191 -5.48 -1.77 -9.61
C GLU A 191 -6.81 -1.65 -8.84
N HIS A 192 -6.71 -1.68 -7.50
CA HIS A 192 -7.85 -1.52 -6.60
C HIS A 192 -8.39 -0.10 -6.52
N LEU A 193 -7.50 0.87 -6.68
CA LEU A 193 -7.76 2.30 -6.55
C LEU A 193 -6.94 3.03 -7.62
N PRO A 194 -7.47 4.11 -8.22
CA PRO A 194 -6.69 4.94 -9.13
C PRO A 194 -5.38 5.41 -8.47
N GLU A 195 -4.26 5.37 -9.19
CA GLU A 195 -2.93 5.72 -8.64
C GLU A 195 -2.92 7.06 -7.89
N LYS A 196 -3.63 8.07 -8.42
CA LYS A 196 -3.74 9.38 -7.78
C LYS A 196 -4.41 9.31 -6.40
N VAL A 197 -5.50 8.54 -6.28
CA VAL A 197 -6.26 8.38 -5.04
C VAL A 197 -5.44 7.58 -4.02
N ALA A 198 -4.72 6.55 -4.47
CA ALA A 198 -3.83 5.79 -3.59
C ALA A 198 -2.71 6.68 -2.99
N LYS A 199 -2.13 7.57 -3.80
CA LYS A 199 -1.14 8.56 -3.31
C LYS A 199 -1.75 9.54 -2.32
N GLU A 200 -2.92 10.13 -2.64
CA GLU A 200 -3.63 11.05 -1.76
C GLU A 200 -3.98 10.39 -0.40
N LEU A 201 -4.50 9.17 -0.41
CA LEU A 201 -4.76 8.39 0.81
C LEU A 201 -3.49 8.12 1.63
N GLY A 202 -2.37 7.81 0.96
CA GLY A 202 -1.07 7.64 1.60
C GLY A 202 -0.54 8.92 2.25
N ASP A 203 -0.70 10.06 1.59
CA ASP A 203 -0.33 11.37 2.13
C ASP A 203 -1.17 11.75 3.34
N ILE A 204 -2.49 11.56 3.27
CA ILE A 204 -3.40 11.77 4.40
C ILE A 204 -3.03 10.86 5.57
N SER A 205 -2.81 9.57 5.30
CA SER A 205 -2.45 8.59 6.33
C SER A 205 -1.15 8.94 7.05
N ARG A 206 -0.09 9.26 6.30
CA ARG A 206 1.21 9.69 6.86
C ARG A 206 1.07 10.96 7.70
N TRP A 207 0.31 11.92 7.21
CA TRP A 207 0.08 13.18 7.91
C TRP A 207 -0.72 12.96 9.22
N LEU A 208 -1.81 12.19 9.19
CA LEU A 208 -2.63 11.89 10.38
C LEU A 208 -1.85 11.15 11.48
N VAL A 209 -0.93 10.26 11.10
CA VAL A 209 -0.09 9.54 12.07
C VAL A 209 1.02 10.45 12.63
N THR A 210 1.70 11.20 11.78
CA THR A 210 2.89 11.99 12.19
C THR A 210 2.51 13.26 12.93
N ASN A 211 1.51 13.99 12.42
CA ASN A 211 1.12 15.30 12.93
C ASN A 211 -0.15 15.22 13.78
N GLY A 212 -1.09 14.35 13.42
CA GLY A 212 -2.37 14.23 14.10
C GLY A 212 -2.39 13.26 15.30
N ASN A 213 -1.37 12.41 15.45
CA ASN A 213 -1.30 11.34 16.45
C ASN A 213 -2.59 10.50 16.55
N THR A 214 -3.31 10.36 15.44
CA THR A 214 -4.63 9.73 15.40
C THR A 214 -4.57 8.47 14.55
N THR A 215 -5.07 7.36 15.09
CA THR A 215 -5.11 6.05 14.40
C THR A 215 -6.53 5.61 14.05
N ASN A 216 -7.54 6.45 14.31
CA ASN A 216 -8.95 6.10 14.11
C ASN A 216 -9.28 5.75 12.64
N PHE A 217 -8.63 6.43 11.69
CA PHE A 217 -8.80 6.18 10.26
C PHE A 217 -8.34 4.76 9.85
N LEU A 218 -7.43 4.13 10.61
CA LEU A 218 -6.98 2.75 10.35
C LEU A 218 -8.16 1.77 10.47
N ASN A 219 -9.03 1.94 11.47
CA ASN A 219 -10.19 1.08 11.64
C ASN A 219 -11.21 1.26 10.49
N VAL A 220 -11.34 2.49 9.97
CA VAL A 220 -12.17 2.78 8.80
C VAL A 220 -11.59 2.09 7.57
N TYR A 221 -10.28 2.19 7.37
CA TYR A 221 -9.56 1.49 6.30
C TYR A 221 -9.79 -0.01 6.37
N THR A 222 -9.54 -0.63 7.53
CA THR A 222 -9.68 -2.08 7.68
C THR A 222 -11.10 -2.55 7.48
N SER A 223 -12.08 -1.83 8.02
CA SER A 223 -13.49 -2.19 7.88
C SER A 223 -13.94 -2.11 6.42
N SER A 224 -13.57 -1.05 5.72
CA SER A 224 -13.92 -0.87 4.31
C SER A 224 -13.23 -1.90 3.40
N ARG A 225 -11.91 -2.09 3.53
CA ARG A 225 -11.18 -3.08 2.72
C ARG A 225 -11.62 -4.51 3.00
N SER A 226 -11.86 -4.86 4.27
CA SER A 226 -12.42 -6.17 4.63
C SER A 226 -13.81 -6.39 4.03
N ASP A 227 -14.61 -5.33 3.93
CA ASP A 227 -15.92 -5.40 3.28
C ASP A 227 -15.83 -5.63 1.77
N ILE A 228 -14.95 -4.89 1.11
CA ILE A 228 -14.67 -5.03 -0.32
C ILE A 228 -14.16 -6.45 -0.63
N LEU A 229 -13.21 -6.97 0.15
CA LEU A 229 -12.62 -8.30 -0.05
C LEU A 229 -13.69 -9.40 0.03
N VAL A 230 -14.52 -9.38 1.07
CA VAL A 230 -15.61 -10.35 1.24
C VAL A 230 -16.66 -10.24 0.13
N ARG A 231 -17.04 -9.03 -0.27
CA ARG A 231 -17.99 -8.83 -1.38
C ARG A 231 -17.43 -9.31 -2.71
N SER A 232 -16.13 -9.17 -2.93
CA SER A 232 -15.45 -9.66 -4.14
C SER A 232 -15.51 -11.18 -4.23
N LEU A 233 -15.22 -11.87 -3.12
CA LEU A 233 -15.32 -13.33 -3.02
C LEU A 233 -16.77 -13.82 -3.17
N HIS A 234 -17.72 -13.15 -2.50
CA HIS A 234 -19.14 -13.48 -2.64
C HIS A 234 -19.63 -13.29 -4.09
N GLY A 235 -19.24 -12.19 -4.74
CA GLY A 235 -19.55 -11.93 -6.14
C GLY A 235 -18.97 -13.00 -7.08
N LEU A 236 -17.75 -13.47 -6.81
CA LEU A 236 -17.14 -14.59 -7.55
C LEU A 236 -17.97 -15.87 -7.39
N LYS A 237 -18.33 -16.22 -6.16
CA LYS A 237 -19.12 -17.41 -5.86
C LYS A 237 -20.47 -17.42 -6.57
N GLU A 238 -21.20 -16.30 -6.54
CA GLU A 238 -22.48 -16.18 -7.23
C GLU A 238 -22.33 -16.22 -8.76
N HIS A 239 -21.25 -15.66 -9.29
CA HIS A 239 -20.92 -15.78 -10.70
C HIS A 239 -20.64 -17.22 -11.12
N LEU A 240 -19.87 -17.98 -10.34
CA LEU A 240 -19.58 -19.39 -10.58
C LEU A 240 -20.87 -20.24 -10.60
N LYS A 241 -21.75 -20.06 -9.60
CA LYS A 241 -23.06 -20.72 -9.56
C LYS A 241 -23.93 -20.39 -10.78
N SER A 242 -23.98 -19.11 -11.17
CA SER A 242 -24.79 -18.65 -12.30
C SER A 242 -24.27 -19.16 -13.65
N ALA A 243 -22.94 -19.24 -13.82
CA ALA A 243 -22.30 -19.73 -15.05
C ALA A 243 -22.51 -21.24 -15.29
N SER A 244 -22.68 -22.03 -14.21
CA SER A 244 -22.89 -23.49 -14.29
C SER A 244 -24.31 -23.94 -14.72
N GLY A 245 -25.20 -23.00 -15.08
CA GLY A 245 -26.56 -23.34 -15.54
C GLY A 245 -27.53 -23.78 -14.44
N SER A 246 -27.16 -23.67 -13.16
CA SER A 246 -28.03 -23.93 -12.02
C SER A 246 -29.00 -22.75 -11.79
N SER A 247 -29.92 -22.52 -12.72
CA SER A 247 -31.01 -21.57 -12.52
C SER A 247 -32.14 -22.20 -11.69
N ASN A 248 -32.03 -22.11 -10.36
CA ASN A 248 -33.18 -22.23 -9.47
C ASN A 248 -33.47 -20.84 -8.88
N CYS A 249 -33.97 -19.93 -9.73
CA CYS A 249 -34.47 -18.64 -9.28
C CYS A 249 -35.79 -18.86 -8.54
N GLY A 250 -35.75 -18.69 -7.22
CA GLY A 250 -36.93 -18.66 -6.37
C GLY A 250 -37.81 -17.46 -6.71
N TYR A 251 -39.10 -17.73 -6.83
CA TYR A 251 -40.17 -16.74 -7.00
C TYR A 251 -40.07 -15.62 -5.96
N THR A 252 -39.78 -14.40 -6.41
CA THR A 252 -40.33 -13.19 -5.80
C THR A 252 -41.18 -12.50 -6.85
N GLN A 253 -42.50 -12.71 -6.75
CA GLN A 253 -43.46 -11.87 -7.45
C GLN A 253 -43.39 -10.47 -6.86
N HIS A 254 -43.20 -9.45 -7.71
CA HIS A 254 -44.09 -8.30 -7.83
C HIS A 254 -43.62 -7.36 -8.97
N SER A 255 -44.56 -7.10 -9.89
CA SER A 255 -44.71 -5.92 -10.76
C SER A 255 -44.20 -5.95 -12.21
N PRO A 256 -44.91 -5.23 -13.13
CA PRO A 256 -45.44 -5.86 -14.34
C PRO A 256 -44.80 -5.39 -15.65
N ALA A 257 -44.96 -6.26 -16.66
CA ALA A 257 -45.05 -6.04 -18.10
C ALA A 257 -44.43 -4.76 -18.70
N LEU A 258 -43.40 -4.95 -19.54
CA LEU A 258 -43.29 -4.26 -20.82
C LEU A 258 -42.56 -5.18 -21.83
N THR A 259 -43.27 -5.48 -22.91
CA THR A 259 -42.81 -6.28 -24.04
C THR A 259 -41.73 -5.53 -24.83
N GLY A 260 -40.49 -6.02 -24.80
CA GLY A 260 -39.40 -5.54 -25.64
C GLY A 260 -38.71 -6.71 -26.31
N LYS A 261 -38.85 -6.82 -27.64
CA LYS A 261 -38.09 -7.77 -28.47
C LYS A 261 -36.59 -7.44 -28.36
N ILE A 262 -35.82 -8.30 -27.71
CA ILE A 262 -34.35 -8.26 -27.77
C ILE A 262 -33.89 -9.17 -28.91
N ARG A 263 -33.19 -8.57 -29.89
CA ARG A 263 -32.44 -9.25 -30.96
C ARG A 263 -31.20 -9.94 -30.36
N PRO A 264 -30.68 -11.00 -31.00
CA PRO A 264 -29.61 -11.82 -30.42
C PRO A 264 -28.28 -11.07 -30.51
N THR A 265 -27.64 -10.84 -29.36
CA THR A 265 -26.26 -10.36 -29.30
C THR A 265 -25.35 -11.58 -29.33
N LYS A 266 -24.54 -11.64 -30.40
CA LYS A 266 -23.31 -12.41 -30.64
C LYS A 266 -23.00 -13.55 -29.65
N GLU A 267 -23.08 -14.76 -30.18
CA GLU A 267 -22.71 -16.07 -29.62
C GLU A 267 -21.63 -15.99 -28.52
N MET A 268 -22.05 -16.29 -27.29
CA MET A 268 -21.16 -16.57 -26.17
C MET A 268 -20.66 -18.01 -26.34
N THR A 269 -19.36 -18.17 -26.54
CA THR A 269 -18.70 -19.48 -26.48
C THR A 269 -19.04 -20.15 -25.15
N PRO A 270 -19.53 -21.40 -25.15
CA PRO A 270 -19.73 -22.16 -23.92
C PRO A 270 -18.41 -22.20 -23.15
N TRP A 271 -18.45 -21.80 -21.88
CA TRP A 271 -17.32 -21.90 -20.96
C TRP A 271 -16.85 -23.35 -20.93
N LYS A 272 -15.80 -23.66 -21.69
CA LYS A 272 -15.05 -24.90 -21.53
C LYS A 272 -14.32 -24.71 -20.20
N ALA A 273 -14.61 -25.60 -19.25
CA ALA A 273 -14.02 -25.65 -17.92
C ALA A 273 -12.61 -25.05 -17.90
N LEU A 274 -12.37 -24.11 -16.99
CA LEU A 274 -11.04 -23.59 -16.69
C LEU A 274 -10.16 -24.80 -16.36
N LYS A 275 -9.42 -25.28 -17.36
CA LYS A 275 -8.54 -26.44 -17.18
C LYS A 275 -7.26 -25.90 -16.60
N PHE A 276 -7.19 -25.80 -15.26
CA PHE A 276 -5.93 -25.66 -14.55
C PHE A 276 -4.92 -26.70 -15.10
N PRO A 277 -3.85 -26.31 -15.81
CA PRO A 277 -2.91 -27.27 -16.39
C PRO A 277 -1.93 -27.68 -15.31
N GLY A 278 -2.02 -28.95 -14.95
CA GLY A 278 -1.03 -29.63 -14.14
C GLY A 278 -1.58 -30.85 -13.42
N TYR A 279 -2.81 -30.79 -12.89
CA TYR A 279 -3.20 -31.75 -11.85
C TYR A 279 -4.64 -32.27 -11.87
N LEU A 280 -5.53 -31.77 -12.74
CA LEU A 280 -6.83 -32.39 -12.99
C LEU A 280 -6.87 -33.02 -14.38
N LYS A 281 -6.38 -34.26 -14.49
CA LYS A 281 -6.68 -35.12 -15.65
C LYS A 281 -8.19 -35.43 -15.61
N LYS A 282 -9.01 -34.64 -16.29
CA LYS A 282 -10.43 -34.98 -16.51
C LYS A 282 -10.50 -36.27 -17.34
N ALA A 283 -10.86 -37.39 -16.70
CA ALA A 283 -11.31 -38.60 -17.36
C ALA A 283 -12.84 -38.63 -17.29
N SER A 284 -13.48 -38.46 -18.44
CA SER A 284 -14.89 -38.75 -18.62
C SER A 284 -15.12 -40.26 -18.43
N THR A 285 -15.51 -40.69 -17.24
CA THR A 285 -15.92 -42.07 -16.92
C THR A 285 -17.34 -42.35 -17.41
N SER A 286 -17.61 -42.18 -18.71
CA SER A 286 -18.90 -42.57 -19.31
C SER A 286 -18.97 -44.06 -19.68
N LEU A 287 -17.96 -44.87 -19.34
CA LEU A 287 -17.84 -46.26 -19.82
C LEU A 287 -18.36 -47.33 -18.86
N ILE A 288 -18.70 -47.01 -17.61
CA ILE A 288 -19.12 -48.04 -16.63
C ILE A 288 -20.64 -48.05 -16.41
N LYS A 289 -21.35 -46.93 -16.63
CA LYS A 289 -22.82 -46.89 -16.47
C LYS A 289 -23.60 -47.58 -17.60
N SER A 290 -23.00 -47.84 -18.76
CA SER A 290 -23.72 -48.38 -19.93
C SER A 290 -23.73 -49.91 -20.04
N SER A 291 -23.08 -50.65 -19.13
CA SER A 291 -22.86 -52.09 -19.30
C SER A 291 -23.89 -53.02 -18.64
N PHE A 292 -25.02 -52.52 -18.11
CA PHE A 292 -26.04 -53.39 -17.48
C PHE A 292 -27.51 -53.02 -17.72
N GLU A 293 -27.84 -52.25 -18.76
CA GLU A 293 -29.24 -52.12 -19.20
C GLU A 293 -29.54 -53.01 -20.40
N SER A 294 -30.24 -54.13 -20.12
CA SER A 294 -30.85 -54.95 -21.15
C SER A 294 -32.06 -54.24 -21.76
N GLY A 295 -31.88 -53.72 -22.98
CA GLY A 295 -32.87 -53.75 -24.05
C GLY A 295 -33.91 -52.63 -24.12
N HIS A 296 -33.71 -51.67 -25.04
CA HIS A 296 -34.61 -51.42 -26.19
C HIS A 296 -33.98 -50.39 -27.16
N ARG A 297 -33.99 -50.70 -28.46
CA ARG A 297 -33.57 -49.81 -29.55
C ARG A 297 -34.58 -48.67 -29.74
N ARG A 298 -34.11 -47.42 -29.90
CA ARG A 298 -34.24 -46.63 -31.15
C ARG A 298 -33.49 -45.29 -31.08
N THR A 299 -32.87 -44.99 -32.22
CA THR A 299 -32.14 -43.80 -32.70
C THR A 299 -32.73 -42.44 -32.35
N GLY A 300 -31.87 -41.53 -31.88
CA GLY A 300 -32.08 -40.08 -31.84
C GLY A 300 -30.79 -39.37 -31.42
N SER A 301 -30.09 -38.75 -32.38
CA SER A 301 -28.89 -37.95 -32.16
C SER A 301 -29.26 -36.60 -31.53
N SER A 302 -29.08 -36.50 -30.23
CA SER A 302 -29.02 -35.24 -29.49
C SER A 302 -27.70 -35.25 -28.72
N THR A 303 -26.93 -34.18 -28.81
CA THR A 303 -25.77 -33.96 -27.95
C THR A 303 -26.25 -33.87 -26.50
N GLU A 304 -26.27 -35.00 -25.80
CA GLU A 304 -26.46 -35.04 -24.36
C GLU A 304 -25.24 -34.37 -23.72
N GLY A 305 -25.44 -33.14 -23.24
CA GLY A 305 -24.50 -32.53 -22.31
C GLY A 305 -24.35 -33.46 -21.12
N VAL A 306 -23.10 -33.87 -20.84
CA VAL A 306 -22.75 -34.61 -19.63
C VAL A 306 -23.30 -33.81 -18.45
N LYS A 307 -24.28 -34.36 -17.73
CA LYS A 307 -24.67 -33.84 -16.42
C LYS A 307 -23.46 -34.05 -15.52
N GLU A 308 -22.64 -33.02 -15.37
CA GLU A 308 -21.57 -32.98 -14.37
C GLU A 308 -22.21 -33.21 -12.99
N ASP A 309 -21.54 -34.00 -12.14
CA ASP A 309 -22.05 -34.31 -10.81
C ASP A 309 -22.10 -33.00 -9.99
N PRO A 310 -23.26 -32.63 -9.40
CA PRO A 310 -23.37 -31.38 -8.63
C PRO A 310 -22.32 -31.27 -7.51
N ALA A 311 -21.84 -32.40 -6.96
CA ALA A 311 -20.78 -32.40 -5.96
C ALA A 311 -19.40 -32.07 -6.55
N GLU A 312 -19.11 -32.45 -7.79
CA GLU A 312 -17.85 -32.11 -8.48
C GLU A 312 -17.77 -30.60 -8.77
N ILE A 313 -18.90 -30.00 -9.16
CA ILE A 313 -19.01 -28.56 -9.40
C ILE A 313 -18.76 -27.76 -8.11
N GLU A 314 -19.33 -28.19 -6.98
CA GLU A 314 -19.12 -27.55 -5.67
C GLU A 314 -17.65 -27.58 -5.23
N VAL A 315 -16.95 -28.68 -5.52
CA VAL A 315 -15.51 -28.82 -5.26
C VAL A 315 -14.69 -27.87 -6.15
N GLU A 316 -15.01 -27.78 -7.44
CA GLU A 316 -14.33 -26.87 -8.38
C GLU A 316 -14.52 -25.40 -7.97
N PHE A 317 -15.73 -25.04 -7.49
CA PHE A 317 -16.01 -23.71 -6.96
C PHE A 317 -15.18 -23.40 -5.72
N TYR A 318 -15.12 -24.32 -4.76
CA TYR A 318 -14.36 -24.12 -3.53
C TYR A 318 -12.85 -23.97 -3.80
N ILE A 319 -12.31 -24.78 -4.72
CA ILE A 319 -10.90 -24.69 -5.15
C ILE A 319 -10.62 -23.33 -5.79
N THR A 320 -11.51 -22.87 -6.66
CA THR A 320 -11.41 -21.55 -7.31
C THR A 320 -11.47 -20.43 -6.27
N GLU A 321 -12.39 -20.51 -5.31
CA GLU A 321 -12.55 -19.54 -4.23
C GLU A 321 -11.34 -19.45 -3.30
N MET A 322 -10.73 -20.59 -2.94
CA MET A 322 -9.49 -20.62 -2.14
C MET A 322 -8.31 -19.97 -2.86
N THR A 323 -8.20 -20.16 -4.17
CA THR A 323 -7.13 -19.54 -4.98
C THR A 323 -7.37 -18.04 -5.14
N ALA A 324 -8.63 -17.65 -5.38
CA ALA A 324 -9.03 -16.25 -5.43
C ALA A 324 -8.75 -15.52 -4.12
N LEU A 325 -9.06 -16.14 -2.98
CA LEU A 325 -8.76 -15.58 -1.66
C LEU A 325 -7.26 -15.28 -1.52
N LEU A 326 -6.39 -16.22 -1.89
CA LEU A 326 -4.95 -16.03 -1.82
C LEU A 326 -4.48 -14.84 -2.69
N LYS A 327 -4.90 -14.79 -3.96
CA LYS A 327 -4.51 -13.70 -4.88
C LYS A 327 -5.03 -12.35 -4.41
N LEU A 328 -6.28 -12.30 -3.94
CA LEU A 328 -6.86 -11.07 -3.40
C LEU A 328 -6.14 -10.61 -2.14
N MET A 329 -5.78 -11.52 -1.22
CA MET A 329 -4.97 -11.19 -0.03
C MET A 329 -3.60 -10.62 -0.41
N GLN A 330 -2.93 -11.18 -1.42
CA GLN A 330 -1.66 -10.66 -1.93
C GLN A 330 -1.83 -9.24 -2.50
N SER A 331 -2.89 -9.00 -3.27
CA SER A 331 -3.18 -7.68 -3.83
C SER A 331 -3.53 -6.64 -2.75
N GLU A 332 -4.22 -7.02 -1.67
CA GLU A 332 -4.49 -6.14 -0.53
C GLU A 332 -3.21 -5.78 0.23
N ALA A 333 -2.28 -6.73 0.38
CA ALA A 333 -0.98 -6.46 1.00
C ALA A 333 -0.18 -5.43 0.19
N GLN A 334 -0.20 -5.53 -1.15
CA GLN A 334 0.45 -4.57 -2.04
C GLN A 334 -0.19 -3.18 -1.95
N LEU A 335 -1.52 -3.10 -1.98
CA LEU A 335 -2.25 -1.83 -1.83
C LEU A 335 -1.91 -1.14 -0.51
N MET A 336 -1.85 -1.91 0.57
CA MET A 336 -1.57 -1.40 1.92
C MET A 336 -0.19 -0.72 2.01
N ASN A 337 0.81 -1.20 1.27
CA ASN A 337 2.17 -0.63 1.29
C ASN A 337 2.20 0.84 0.83
N GLY A 338 1.30 1.24 -0.07
CA GLY A 338 1.21 2.61 -0.57
C GLY A 338 0.45 3.57 0.36
N ILE A 339 -0.42 3.03 1.22
CA ILE A 339 -1.39 3.84 1.98
C ILE A 339 -1.04 3.87 3.48
N ILE A 340 -0.75 2.71 4.08
CA ILE A 340 -0.60 2.57 5.53
C ILE A 340 0.88 2.59 5.94
N PRO A 341 1.28 3.37 6.96
CA PRO A 341 2.65 3.37 7.45
C PRO A 341 3.12 2.00 7.96
N GLU A 342 4.38 1.66 7.67
CA GLU A 342 5.00 0.33 7.92
C GLU A 342 4.76 -0.22 9.33
N LYS A 343 4.81 0.66 10.34
CA LYS A 343 4.58 0.31 11.76
C LYS A 343 3.23 -0.39 12.00
N TYR A 344 2.19 -0.06 11.25
CA TYR A 344 0.83 -0.55 11.46
C TYR A 344 0.41 -1.63 10.44
N GLN A 345 1.15 -1.79 9.34
CA GLN A 345 0.76 -2.65 8.22
C GLN A 345 0.44 -4.09 8.64
N ARG A 346 1.31 -4.75 9.42
CA ARG A 346 1.09 -6.16 9.80
C ARG A 346 -0.19 -6.35 10.63
N MET A 347 -0.45 -5.45 11.56
CA MET A 347 -1.63 -5.50 12.42
C MET A 347 -2.92 -5.19 11.65
N GLU A 348 -2.90 -4.20 10.77
CA GLU A 348 -4.08 -3.83 9.99
C GLU A 348 -4.36 -4.83 8.87
N PHE A 349 -3.33 -5.42 8.25
CA PHE A 349 -3.48 -6.47 7.24
C PHE A 349 -4.19 -7.69 7.81
N ASP A 350 -3.80 -8.15 9.01
CA ASP A 350 -4.45 -9.25 9.73
C ASP A 350 -5.95 -9.00 9.89
N LYS A 351 -6.36 -7.78 10.27
CA LYS A 351 -7.78 -7.39 10.40
C LYS A 351 -8.52 -7.35 9.06
N VAL A 352 -7.87 -6.88 7.98
CA VAL A 352 -8.49 -6.80 6.65
C VAL A 352 -8.90 -8.18 6.15
N ILE A 353 -7.98 -9.15 6.26
CA ILE A 353 -8.17 -10.48 5.66
C ILE A 353 -9.01 -11.43 6.53
N LEU A 354 -9.06 -11.21 7.86
CA LEU A 354 -9.59 -12.19 8.81
C LEU A 354 -11.01 -12.65 8.45
N ARG A 355 -11.92 -11.71 8.17
CA ARG A 355 -13.32 -12.03 7.86
C ARG A 355 -13.46 -12.87 6.59
N ALA A 356 -12.71 -12.53 5.54
CA ALA A 356 -12.72 -13.27 4.28
C ALA A 356 -12.11 -14.67 4.45
N LEU A 357 -10.99 -14.77 5.18
CA LEU A 357 -10.36 -16.04 5.49
C LEU A 357 -11.29 -16.96 6.28
N GLU A 358 -11.95 -16.43 7.33
CA GLU A 358 -12.88 -17.21 8.15
C GLU A 358 -14.09 -17.69 7.37
N MET A 359 -14.63 -16.85 6.47
CA MET A 359 -15.72 -17.23 5.58
C MET A 359 -15.33 -18.45 4.74
N VAL A 360 -14.24 -18.38 3.97
CA VAL A 360 -13.86 -19.49 3.07
C VAL A 360 -13.38 -20.73 3.85
N VAL A 361 -12.74 -20.55 5.00
CA VAL A 361 -12.37 -21.69 5.87
C VAL A 361 -13.61 -22.40 6.42
N SER A 362 -14.63 -21.64 6.86
CA SER A 362 -15.88 -22.22 7.37
C SER A 362 -16.64 -23.02 6.32
N GLU A 363 -16.52 -22.64 5.04
CA GLU A 363 -17.10 -23.39 3.93
C GLU A 363 -16.39 -24.73 3.71
N GLY A 364 -15.05 -24.75 3.80
CA GLY A 364 -14.29 -26.00 3.78
C GLY A 364 -14.61 -26.93 4.96
N GLU A 365 -14.83 -26.35 6.15
CA GLU A 365 -15.30 -27.10 7.32
C GLU A 365 -16.72 -27.66 7.11
N ALA A 366 -17.60 -26.92 6.42
CA ALA A 366 -18.94 -27.38 6.07
C ALA A 366 -18.91 -28.57 5.09
N ILE A 367 -18.01 -28.55 4.09
CA ILE A 367 -17.78 -29.69 3.19
C ILE A 367 -17.35 -30.92 3.99
N ALA A 368 -16.38 -30.75 4.90
CA ALA A 368 -15.94 -31.83 5.78
C ALA A 368 -17.08 -32.37 6.67
N ALA A 369 -17.90 -31.48 7.22
CA ALA A 369 -19.06 -31.86 8.05
C ALA A 369 -20.12 -32.62 7.24
N ASN A 370 -20.37 -32.22 5.99
CA ASN A 370 -21.29 -32.92 5.10
C ASN A 370 -20.78 -34.33 4.77
N ALA A 371 -19.50 -34.46 4.44
CA ALA A 371 -18.87 -35.76 4.23
C ALA A 371 -18.99 -36.66 5.48
N LYS A 372 -18.70 -36.14 6.69
CA LYS A 372 -18.88 -36.90 7.95
C LYS A 372 -20.30 -37.43 8.12
N LYS A 373 -21.31 -36.62 7.79
CA LYS A 373 -22.73 -37.01 7.90
C LYS A 373 -23.08 -38.13 6.93
N ASN A 374 -22.55 -38.09 5.70
CA ASN A 374 -22.79 -39.11 4.69
C ASN A 374 -22.02 -40.41 4.99
N ILE A 375 -20.80 -40.32 5.51
CA ILE A 375 -20.04 -41.47 6.01
C ILE A 375 -20.83 -42.21 7.11
N ALA A 376 -21.48 -41.48 8.02
CA ALA A 376 -22.33 -42.08 9.06
C ALA A 376 -23.58 -42.80 8.50
N ARG A 377 -23.95 -42.53 7.25
CA ARG A 377 -25.04 -43.20 6.51
C ARG A 377 -24.53 -44.32 5.60
N HIS A 378 -23.25 -44.69 5.71
CA HIS A 378 -22.56 -45.62 4.82
C HIS A 378 -22.47 -45.16 3.34
N GLU A 379 -22.60 -43.85 3.09
CA GLU A 379 -22.40 -43.22 1.78
C GLU A 379 -20.97 -42.68 1.65
N TYR A 380 -20.02 -43.58 1.40
CA TYR A 380 -18.60 -43.25 1.40
C TYR A 380 -18.13 -42.47 0.17
N THR A 381 -18.89 -42.46 -0.93
CA THR A 381 -18.53 -41.71 -2.16
C THR A 381 -18.38 -40.21 -1.92
N SER A 382 -19.11 -39.64 -0.96
CA SER A 382 -19.01 -38.22 -0.60
C SER A 382 -17.62 -37.78 -0.13
N VAL A 383 -16.81 -38.69 0.43
CA VAL A 383 -15.44 -38.38 0.87
C VAL A 383 -14.52 -38.06 -0.31
N LEU A 384 -14.87 -38.51 -1.52
CA LEU A 384 -14.07 -38.27 -2.72
C LEU A 384 -13.93 -36.76 -3.02
N SER A 385 -14.91 -35.95 -2.60
CA SER A 385 -14.86 -34.48 -2.70
C SER A 385 -13.73 -33.85 -1.87
N ILE A 386 -13.24 -34.51 -0.81
CA ILE A 386 -12.22 -33.97 0.09
C ILE A 386 -10.82 -34.04 -0.54
N PHE A 387 -10.52 -35.08 -1.32
CA PHE A 387 -9.15 -35.29 -1.83
C PHE A 387 -8.67 -34.19 -2.79
N PRO A 388 -9.44 -33.75 -3.80
CA PRO A 388 -9.05 -32.64 -4.66
C PRO A 388 -8.79 -31.35 -3.85
N ILE A 389 -9.65 -31.08 -2.87
CA ILE A 389 -9.52 -29.91 -1.99
C ILE A 389 -8.21 -29.98 -1.22
N VAL A 390 -7.92 -31.09 -0.54
CA VAL A 390 -6.70 -31.22 0.27
C VAL A 390 -5.44 -31.17 -0.58
N GLN A 391 -5.46 -31.79 -1.76
CA GLN A 391 -4.35 -31.69 -2.71
C GLN A 391 -4.09 -30.24 -3.10
N HIS A 392 -5.14 -29.49 -3.44
CA HIS A 392 -5.04 -28.06 -3.77
C HIS A 392 -4.54 -27.21 -2.59
N LEU A 393 -5.14 -27.38 -1.41
CA LEU A 393 -4.77 -26.65 -0.21
C LEU A 393 -3.30 -26.87 0.17
N ARG A 394 -2.77 -28.09 0.01
CA ARG A 394 -1.34 -28.38 0.22
C ARG A 394 -0.46 -27.70 -0.82
N CYS A 395 -0.93 -27.57 -2.07
CA CYS A 395 -0.22 -26.87 -3.14
C CYS A 395 -0.10 -25.36 -2.88
N ILE A 396 -1.20 -24.70 -2.48
CA ILE A 396 -1.21 -23.25 -2.23
C ILE A 396 -0.65 -22.85 -0.86
N LYS A 397 -0.51 -23.81 0.07
CA LYS A 397 -0.06 -23.57 1.45
C LYS A 397 1.22 -22.73 1.57
N PRO A 398 2.31 -22.98 0.81
CA PRO A 398 3.53 -22.19 0.94
C PRO A 398 3.32 -20.71 0.60
N GLN A 399 2.52 -20.42 -0.43
CA GLN A 399 2.18 -19.04 -0.80
C GLN A 399 1.26 -18.38 0.24
N PHE A 400 0.37 -19.16 0.84
CA PHE A 400 -0.49 -18.72 1.95
C PHE A 400 0.34 -18.36 3.18
N ASP A 401 1.27 -19.24 3.57
CA ASP A 401 2.16 -19.03 4.72
C ASP A 401 3.05 -17.80 4.53
N LEU A 402 3.56 -17.57 3.30
CA LEU A 402 4.32 -16.36 2.94
C LEU A 402 3.46 -15.10 3.02
N THR A 403 2.24 -15.13 2.47
CA THR A 403 1.33 -13.98 2.48
C THR A 403 0.92 -13.61 3.91
N LEU A 404 0.79 -14.61 4.79
CA LEU A 404 0.44 -14.41 6.20
C LEU A 404 1.65 -14.14 7.11
N GLU A 405 2.86 -13.97 6.56
CA GLU A 405 4.04 -13.69 7.37
C GLU A 405 3.85 -12.39 8.18
N GLY A 406 4.12 -12.47 9.49
CA GLY A 406 3.91 -11.35 10.42
C GLY A 406 2.47 -11.13 10.89
N CYS A 407 1.49 -11.93 10.44
CA CYS A 407 0.12 -11.93 10.98
C CYS A 407 0.02 -12.65 12.33
N GLN A 408 -1.12 -12.48 13.01
CA GLN A 408 -1.37 -13.11 14.31
C GLN A 408 -1.40 -14.65 14.20
N ALA A 409 -0.93 -15.33 15.26
CA ALA A 409 -0.91 -16.79 15.33
C ALA A 409 -2.27 -17.47 15.00
N PRO A 410 -3.43 -17.01 15.50
CA PRO A 410 -4.73 -17.61 15.15
C PRO A 410 -5.05 -17.51 13.66
N THR A 411 -4.69 -16.41 13.00
CA THR A 411 -4.92 -16.23 11.56
C THR A 411 -4.04 -17.19 10.75
N ARG A 412 -2.76 -17.31 11.13
CA ARG A 412 -1.79 -18.21 10.48
C ARG A 412 -2.14 -19.69 10.62
N SER A 413 -2.82 -20.08 11.69
CA SER A 413 -3.18 -21.48 11.93
C SER A 413 -4.47 -21.93 11.23
N LYS A 414 -5.30 -21.02 10.69
CA LYS A 414 -6.60 -21.36 10.07
C LYS A 414 -6.47 -22.39 8.95
N LEU A 415 -5.57 -22.18 7.99
CA LEU A 415 -5.38 -23.11 6.88
C LEU A 415 -4.85 -24.48 7.35
N ALA A 416 -3.92 -24.47 8.30
CA ALA A 416 -3.40 -25.71 8.89
C ALA A 416 -4.47 -26.48 9.68
N SER A 417 -5.34 -25.76 10.39
CA SER A 417 -6.49 -26.32 11.10
C SER A 417 -7.48 -26.95 10.12
N LEU A 418 -7.85 -26.24 9.05
CA LEU A 418 -8.72 -26.76 7.99
C LEU A 418 -8.14 -28.04 7.36
N LEU A 419 -6.84 -28.03 7.00
CA LEU A 419 -6.15 -29.22 6.49
C LEU A 419 -6.22 -30.39 7.49
N SER A 420 -6.04 -30.14 8.79
CA SER A 420 -6.19 -31.17 9.82
C SER A 420 -7.61 -31.74 9.90
N VAL A 421 -8.63 -30.89 9.78
CA VAL A 421 -10.05 -31.31 9.78
C VAL A 421 -10.34 -32.16 8.54
N LEU A 422 -9.90 -31.75 7.36
CA LEU A 422 -10.11 -32.50 6.12
C LEU A 422 -9.32 -33.82 6.11
N ASP A 423 -8.04 -33.80 6.52
CA ASP A 423 -7.19 -34.99 6.61
C ASP A 423 -7.79 -36.05 7.56
N SER A 424 -8.20 -35.63 8.77
CA SER A 424 -8.78 -36.54 9.76
C SER A 424 -10.14 -37.09 9.31
N THR A 425 -10.92 -36.30 8.58
CA THR A 425 -12.19 -36.74 7.99
C THR A 425 -11.96 -37.78 6.90
N GLY A 426 -11.01 -37.53 5.99
CA GLY A 426 -10.65 -38.45 4.92
C GLY A 426 -10.10 -39.78 5.46
N ALA A 427 -9.15 -39.72 6.41
CA ALA A 427 -8.58 -40.91 7.03
C ALA A 427 -9.64 -41.75 7.76
N LYS A 428 -10.51 -41.11 8.55
CA LYS A 428 -11.61 -41.81 9.23
C LYS A 428 -12.57 -42.46 8.24
N ALA A 429 -12.92 -41.76 7.15
CA ALA A 429 -13.80 -42.32 6.12
C ALA A 429 -13.23 -43.60 5.50
N LEU A 430 -11.93 -43.62 5.23
CA LEU A 430 -11.24 -44.78 4.67
C LEU A 430 -11.19 -45.95 5.67
N ASP A 431 -10.88 -45.68 6.94
CA ASP A 431 -10.92 -46.71 7.99
C ASP A 431 -12.34 -47.28 8.16
N ASP A 432 -13.36 -46.42 8.24
CA ASP A 432 -14.77 -46.82 8.39
C ASP A 432 -15.27 -47.59 7.15
N PHE A 433 -14.81 -47.23 5.94
CA PHE A 433 -15.12 -47.96 4.70
C PHE A 433 -14.52 -49.38 4.71
N ILE A 434 -13.27 -49.52 5.15
CA ILE A 434 -12.61 -50.82 5.29
C ILE A 434 -13.31 -51.68 6.35
N GLU A 435 -13.69 -51.09 7.50
CA GLU A 435 -14.47 -51.77 8.53
C GLU A 435 -15.83 -52.24 7.99
N ASN A 436 -16.51 -51.40 7.19
CA ASN A 436 -17.78 -51.75 6.55
C ASN A 436 -17.67 -52.95 5.59
N ILE A 437 -16.64 -52.99 4.72
CA ILE A 437 -16.41 -54.14 3.82
C ILE A 437 -16.15 -55.43 4.61
N LYS A 438 -15.47 -55.33 5.76
CA LYS A 438 -15.12 -56.50 6.59
C LYS A 438 -16.33 -57.08 7.33
N ILE A 439 -17.16 -56.21 7.89
CA ILE A 439 -18.24 -56.60 8.83
C ILE A 439 -19.60 -56.72 8.12
N ASP A 440 -19.73 -56.22 6.88
CA ASP A 440 -20.97 -56.05 6.11
C ASP A 440 -22.13 -56.95 6.59
N PRO A 441 -23.08 -56.40 7.37
CA PRO A 441 -24.14 -57.17 8.00
C PRO A 441 -25.14 -57.75 7.01
N GLU A 442 -25.23 -57.23 5.78
CA GLU A 442 -26.16 -57.70 4.75
C GLU A 442 -25.55 -58.76 3.82
N LYS A 443 -24.25 -59.02 3.94
CA LYS A 443 -23.49 -59.95 3.09
C LYS A 443 -24.07 -61.37 3.08
N VAL A 444 -24.73 -61.79 4.16
CA VAL A 444 -25.33 -63.12 4.27
C VAL A 444 -26.78 -63.15 3.77
N SER A 445 -27.55 -62.06 3.89
CA SER A 445 -28.95 -62.01 3.46
C SER A 445 -29.13 -61.63 1.98
N ASN A 446 -28.23 -60.80 1.44
CA ASN A 446 -28.34 -60.23 0.09
C ASN A 446 -27.46 -60.96 -0.94
N MET A 447 -26.95 -62.14 -0.60
CA MET A 447 -26.14 -62.94 -1.52
C MET A 447 -27.00 -63.44 -2.70
N PRO A 448 -26.59 -63.20 -3.96
CA PRO A 448 -27.34 -63.67 -5.12
C PRO A 448 -27.39 -65.19 -5.17
N LYS A 449 -28.59 -65.76 -5.30
CA LYS A 449 -28.80 -67.22 -5.42
C LYS A 449 -28.22 -67.80 -6.72
N ASP A 450 -28.01 -66.96 -7.72
CA ASP A 450 -27.49 -67.30 -9.06
C ASP A 450 -25.95 -67.25 -9.14
N GLY A 451 -25.26 -66.99 -8.03
CA GLY A 451 -23.80 -66.89 -8.01
C GLY A 451 -23.24 -65.67 -8.74
N THR A 452 -24.07 -64.68 -9.06
CA THR A 452 -23.66 -63.40 -9.64
C THR A 452 -22.91 -62.53 -8.63
N VAL A 453 -22.10 -61.59 -9.13
CA VAL A 453 -21.25 -60.73 -8.28
C VAL A 453 -22.11 -59.83 -7.40
N HIS A 454 -21.83 -59.83 -6.09
CA HIS A 454 -22.53 -59.00 -5.12
C HIS A 454 -22.26 -57.50 -5.36
N GLU A 455 -23.29 -56.67 -5.14
CA GLU A 455 -23.25 -55.22 -5.37
C GLU A 455 -22.12 -54.51 -4.59
N LEU A 456 -21.83 -54.98 -3.37
CA LEU A 456 -20.67 -54.54 -2.57
C LEU A 456 -19.35 -54.57 -3.36
N THR A 457 -19.13 -55.61 -4.17
CA THR A 457 -17.91 -55.74 -4.97
C THR A 457 -17.85 -54.64 -6.03
N ASN A 458 -18.98 -54.35 -6.67
CA ASN A 458 -19.08 -53.29 -7.67
C ASN A 458 -18.84 -51.91 -7.03
N HIS A 459 -19.53 -51.61 -5.92
CA HIS A 459 -19.33 -50.37 -5.16
C HIS A 459 -17.89 -50.18 -4.69
N THR A 460 -17.25 -51.25 -4.23
CA THR A 460 -15.86 -51.22 -3.78
C THR A 460 -14.91 -50.91 -4.93
N ILE A 461 -15.07 -51.56 -6.09
CA ILE A 461 -14.23 -51.31 -7.26
C ILE A 461 -14.40 -49.88 -7.76
N ILE A 462 -15.63 -49.37 -7.86
CA ILE A 462 -15.89 -47.99 -8.31
C ILE A 462 -15.20 -46.99 -7.38
N PHE A 463 -15.33 -47.17 -6.07
CA PHE A 463 -14.68 -46.30 -5.08
C PHE A 463 -13.15 -46.34 -5.18
N LEU A 464 -12.55 -47.52 -5.30
CA LEU A 464 -11.09 -47.67 -5.42
C LEU A 464 -10.55 -47.08 -6.73
N VAL A 465 -11.29 -47.20 -7.83
CA VAL A 465 -10.90 -46.59 -9.11
C VAL A 465 -10.86 -45.07 -9.00
N GLN A 466 -11.84 -44.46 -8.32
CA GLN A 466 -11.86 -43.01 -8.08
C GLN A 466 -10.77 -42.58 -7.08
N LEU A 467 -10.52 -43.36 -6.04
CA LEU A 467 -9.48 -43.08 -5.04
C LEU A 467 -8.06 -43.15 -5.65
N LYS A 468 -7.85 -43.96 -6.68
CA LYS A 468 -6.55 -44.15 -7.34
C LYS A 468 -5.94 -42.83 -7.82
N GLU A 469 -6.75 -41.91 -8.33
CA GLU A 469 -6.27 -40.60 -8.81
C GLU A 469 -5.70 -39.73 -7.67
N TYR A 470 -6.10 -40.02 -6.43
CA TYR A 470 -5.69 -39.31 -5.22
C TYR A 470 -4.87 -40.18 -4.26
N ALA A 471 -4.23 -41.24 -4.78
CA ALA A 471 -3.49 -42.22 -3.97
C ALA A 471 -2.43 -41.59 -3.06
N GLU A 472 -1.67 -40.62 -3.57
CA GLU A 472 -0.66 -39.89 -2.77
C GLU A 472 -1.31 -39.08 -1.65
N THR A 473 -2.39 -38.37 -1.95
CA THR A 473 -3.14 -37.56 -1.00
C THR A 473 -3.73 -38.43 0.10
N ALA A 474 -4.38 -39.55 -0.27
CA ALA A 474 -4.96 -40.53 0.63
C ALA A 474 -3.88 -41.22 1.49
N GLY A 475 -2.75 -41.60 0.90
CA GLY A 475 -1.61 -42.17 1.62
C GLY A 475 -1.08 -41.22 2.70
N ALA A 476 -0.90 -39.94 2.37
CA ALA A 476 -0.47 -38.94 3.33
C ALA A 476 -1.48 -38.70 4.47
N MET A 477 -2.79 -38.75 4.18
CA MET A 477 -3.84 -38.66 5.21
C MET A 477 -3.77 -39.84 6.18
N LEU A 478 -3.70 -41.06 5.65
CA LEU A 478 -3.64 -42.29 6.45
C LEU A 478 -2.36 -42.37 7.29
N MET A 479 -1.21 -41.93 6.77
CA MET A 479 0.03 -41.87 7.53
C MET A 479 -0.06 -40.96 8.75
N LYS A 480 -0.89 -39.91 8.68
CA LYS A 480 -0.99 -38.87 9.70
C LYS A 480 -2.12 -39.11 10.71
N TYR A 481 -3.22 -39.73 10.28
CA TYR A 481 -4.42 -39.90 11.11
C TYR A 481 -5.06 -41.30 11.06
N GLY A 482 -4.56 -42.21 10.23
CA GLY A 482 -5.12 -43.56 10.11
C GLY A 482 -4.84 -44.43 11.33
N LYS A 483 -5.78 -45.33 11.67
CA LYS A 483 -5.64 -46.27 12.81
C LYS A 483 -4.58 -47.35 12.57
N CYS A 484 -4.16 -47.60 11.34
CA CYS A 484 -3.18 -48.63 10.98
C CYS A 484 -1.96 -48.04 10.28
N CYS A 485 -0.81 -48.01 10.98
CA CYS A 485 0.51 -47.68 10.43
C CYS A 485 1.03 -48.69 9.37
N PHE A 486 0.17 -49.52 8.77
CA PHE A 486 0.53 -50.66 7.91
C PHE A 486 0.02 -50.55 6.45
N TYR A 487 -0.57 -49.43 6.04
CA TYR A 487 -1.11 -49.29 4.68
C TYR A 487 -0.11 -48.87 3.59
N SER A 488 1.18 -48.67 3.92
CA SER A 488 2.21 -48.25 2.95
C SER A 488 2.43 -49.23 1.78
N VAL A 489 1.91 -50.46 1.84
CA VAL A 489 2.16 -51.48 0.81
C VAL A 489 1.00 -51.67 -0.17
N VAL A 490 -0.23 -51.30 0.18
CA VAL A 490 -1.41 -51.69 -0.62
C VAL A 490 -1.87 -50.60 -1.60
N ILE A 491 -1.55 -49.33 -1.36
CA ILE A 491 -2.01 -48.22 -2.22
C ILE A 491 -1.05 -47.92 -3.39
N VAL A 492 0.18 -48.45 -3.35
CA VAL A 492 1.23 -48.19 -4.37
C VAL A 492 1.42 -49.37 -5.34
N SER A 493 0.67 -50.46 -5.21
CA SER A 493 0.77 -51.64 -6.09
C SER A 493 -0.33 -51.70 -7.14
#